data_AF-A0A353B0X0-F1
#
_entry.id   AF-A0A353B0X0-F1
#
_cell.length_a   1.000
_cell.length_b   1.000
_cell.length_c   1.000
_cell.angle_alpha   90.00
_cell.angle_beta   90.00
_cell.angle_gamma   90.00
#
_symmetry.space_group_name_H-M   'P 1'
#
loop_
_entity.id
_entity.type
_entity.pdbx_description
1 polymer ?
#
loop_
_entity_poly.entity_id
_entity_poly.type
_entity_poly.pdbx_seq_one_letter_code
_entity_poly.pdbx_strand_id
1 'polypeptide(L)'
;LDEPWDSEHNLPLMKEIPFPYQSKEAPEGHTRVQLPVLADDGFWGSEETEWRKVRDITDGTSRTVFAFQTPVEAAVPWTKPADFVVDPNSPLDSMLGGRERALVAQFDGSVQNTPESATNDSMRRNLTHSAGD
;
A
#
# COMPACT_ATOMS: atom_id res chain seq x y z
N LEU A 1 1.39 20.49 -13.55
CA LEU A 1 1.35 19.35 -14.48
C LEU A 1 -0.12 19.07 -14.65
N ASP A 2 -0.68 19.50 -15.77
CA ASP A 2 -2.13 19.59 -15.98
C ASP A 2 -2.63 18.49 -16.96
N GLU A 3 -1.76 17.51 -17.23
CA GLU A 3 -2.04 16.39 -18.11
C GLU A 3 -2.33 15.11 -17.32
N PRO A 4 -3.24 14.25 -17.80
CA PRO A 4 -3.55 12.98 -17.14
C PRO A 4 -2.37 11.99 -17.25
N TRP A 5 -2.34 11.01 -16.34
CA TRP A 5 -1.26 10.02 -16.26
C TRP A 5 -1.12 9.13 -17.50
N ASP A 6 -2.20 8.99 -18.27
CA ASP A 6 -2.31 8.20 -19.49
C ASP A 6 -2.28 9.05 -20.78
N SER A 7 -1.82 10.31 -20.70
CA SER A 7 -1.61 11.16 -21.88
C SER A 7 -0.57 10.57 -22.83
N GLU A 8 -0.63 10.92 -24.12
CA GLU A 8 0.40 10.53 -25.10
C GLU A 8 1.82 10.92 -24.66
N HIS A 9 1.94 12.01 -23.88
CA HIS A 9 3.22 12.46 -23.31
C HIS A 9 3.73 11.55 -22.18
N ASN A 10 2.83 11.01 -21.35
CA ASN A 10 3.18 10.20 -20.17
C ASN A 10 3.25 8.69 -20.44
N LEU A 11 2.52 8.18 -21.45
CA LEU A 11 2.54 6.76 -21.82
C LEU A 11 3.94 6.17 -22.06
N PRO A 12 4.91 6.88 -22.68
CA PRO A 12 6.27 6.37 -22.82
C PRO A 12 6.95 6.04 -21.48
N LEU A 13 6.63 6.77 -20.40
CA LEU A 13 7.21 6.55 -19.06
C LEU A 13 6.72 5.24 -18.41
N MET A 14 5.65 4.63 -18.91
CA MET A 14 5.21 3.31 -18.41
C MET A 14 6.27 2.23 -18.61
N LYS A 15 7.15 2.39 -19.62
CA LYS A 15 8.25 1.45 -19.90
C LYS A 15 9.48 1.70 -19.03
N GLU A 16 9.56 2.88 -18.41
CA GLU A 16 10.71 3.34 -17.61
C GLU A 16 10.47 3.11 -16.11
N ILE A 17 9.88 1.96 -15.76
CA ILE A 17 9.62 1.61 -14.36
C ILE A 17 10.95 1.40 -13.61
N PRO A 18 11.21 2.11 -12.50
CA PRO A 18 12.43 1.90 -11.73
C PRO A 18 12.51 0.49 -11.14
N PHE A 19 13.72 -0.08 -11.11
CA PHE A 19 13.96 -1.46 -10.65
C PHE A 19 13.26 -1.84 -9.32
N PRO A 20 13.25 -1.00 -8.26
CA PRO A 20 12.59 -1.35 -7.00
C PRO A 20 11.06 -1.56 -7.09
N TYR A 21 10.40 -1.01 -8.12
CA TYR A 21 8.95 -1.07 -8.30
C TYR A 21 8.52 -2.14 -9.31
N GLN A 22 9.48 -2.78 -9.99
CA GLN A 22 9.22 -3.86 -10.94
C GLN A 22 8.78 -5.15 -10.22
N SER A 23 7.87 -5.90 -10.86
CA SER A 23 7.49 -7.25 -10.44
C SER A 23 7.46 -8.14 -11.66
N LYS A 24 8.06 -9.34 -11.55
CA LYS A 24 8.07 -10.33 -12.64
C LYS A 24 6.72 -11.02 -12.82
N GLU A 25 5.89 -10.98 -11.77
CA GLU A 25 4.56 -11.59 -11.75
C GLU A 25 3.49 -10.64 -12.34
N ALA A 26 3.74 -9.33 -12.36
CA ALA A 26 2.82 -8.33 -12.90
C ALA A 26 3.03 -8.15 -14.42
N PRO A 27 2.02 -7.62 -15.14
CA PRO A 27 2.21 -7.21 -16.53
C PRO A 27 3.33 -6.16 -16.68
N GLU A 28 3.93 -6.09 -17.87
CA GLU A 28 4.96 -5.08 -18.15
C GLU A 28 4.43 -3.66 -17.88
N GLY A 29 5.28 -2.81 -17.29
CA GLY A 29 4.93 -1.44 -16.90
C GLY A 29 3.96 -1.32 -15.71
N HIS A 30 3.59 -2.43 -15.06
CA HIS A 30 2.78 -2.41 -13.85
C HIS A 30 3.65 -2.55 -12.59
N THR A 31 3.17 -1.95 -11.50
CA THR A 31 3.73 -2.14 -10.16
C THR A 31 2.73 -2.81 -9.24
N ARG A 32 3.26 -3.50 -8.25
CA ARG A 32 2.52 -4.04 -7.11
C ARG A 32 2.77 -3.25 -5.83
N VAL A 33 3.57 -2.18 -5.88
CA VAL A 33 3.84 -1.36 -4.70
C VAL A 33 2.78 -0.26 -4.64
N GLN A 34 1.87 -0.35 -3.68
CA GLN A 34 0.77 0.61 -3.52
C GLN A 34 0.59 0.98 -2.04
N LEU A 35 -0.07 2.12 -1.78
CA LEU A 35 -0.47 2.52 -0.44
C LEU A 35 -1.71 1.73 0.00
N PRO A 36 -1.73 1.13 1.19
CA PRO A 36 -2.91 0.44 1.70
C PRO A 36 -3.86 1.44 2.36
N VAL A 37 -4.95 1.77 1.66
CA VAL A 37 -5.99 2.66 2.15
C VAL A 37 -7.02 1.88 2.96
N LEU A 38 -7.04 2.11 4.27
CA LEU A 38 -8.10 1.64 5.17
C LEU A 38 -8.98 2.85 5.51
N ALA A 39 -10.26 2.79 5.15
CA ALA A 39 -11.20 3.88 5.37
C ALA A 39 -11.31 4.28 6.86
N ASP A 40 -11.58 5.58 7.09
CA ASP A 40 -11.79 6.28 8.37
C ASP A 40 -10.61 6.26 9.36
N ASP A 41 -10.03 5.10 9.63
CA ASP A 41 -9.06 4.88 10.70
C ASP A 41 -7.61 4.71 10.21
N GLY A 42 -7.40 4.38 8.93
CA GLY A 42 -6.08 4.15 8.36
C GLY A 42 -5.19 5.40 8.36
N PHE A 43 -3.86 5.22 8.36
CA PHE A 43 -2.93 6.36 8.23
C PHE A 43 -3.21 7.15 6.94
N TRP A 44 -3.40 6.43 5.82
CA TRP A 44 -3.68 7.04 4.52
C TRP A 44 -5.10 7.57 4.36
N GLY A 45 -6.02 7.18 5.26
CA GLY A 45 -7.41 7.64 5.28
C GLY A 45 -8.17 7.49 3.95
N SER A 46 -9.37 8.06 3.90
CA SER A 46 -10.08 8.36 2.65
C SER A 46 -9.83 9.81 2.23
N GLU A 47 -10.32 10.23 1.06
CA GLU A 47 -10.27 11.64 0.60
C GLU A 47 -10.86 12.64 1.61
N GLU A 48 -11.70 12.17 2.53
CA GLU A 48 -12.35 12.98 3.57
C GLU A 48 -11.51 13.11 4.86
N THR A 49 -10.37 12.40 4.95
CA THR A 49 -9.53 12.39 6.15
C THR A 49 -8.52 13.55 6.14
N GLU A 50 -8.37 14.26 7.26
CA GLU A 50 -7.31 15.26 7.40
C GLU A 50 -5.92 14.63 7.24
N TRP A 51 -5.02 15.34 6.56
CA TRP A 51 -3.63 14.91 6.36
C TRP A 51 -2.94 14.60 7.70
N ARG A 52 -2.54 13.34 7.88
CA ARG A 52 -1.76 12.89 9.04
C ARG A 52 -0.29 13.28 8.89
N LYS A 53 0.31 13.73 9.98
CA LYS A 53 1.75 14.04 10.06
C LYS A 53 2.50 12.85 10.63
N VAL A 54 3.79 12.75 10.34
CA VAL A 54 4.66 11.70 10.92
C VAL A 54 4.61 11.70 12.45
N ARG A 55 4.53 12.88 13.09
CA ARG A 55 4.39 13.01 14.55
C ARG A 55 3.10 12.42 15.13
N ASP A 56 2.09 12.20 14.27
CA ASP A 56 0.81 11.64 14.69
C ASP A 56 0.90 10.09 14.75
N ILE A 57 1.99 9.48 14.25
CA ILE A 57 2.25 8.02 14.36
C ILE A 57 2.70 7.68 15.79
N THR A 58 1.74 7.55 16.70
CA THR A 58 1.99 7.25 18.12
C THR A 58 2.26 5.78 18.38
N ASP A 59 1.80 4.87 17.51
CA ASP A 59 2.04 3.42 17.62
C ASP A 59 3.48 3.02 17.23
N GLY A 60 4.24 3.98 16.69
CA GLY A 60 5.63 3.84 16.27
C GLY A 60 5.80 3.59 14.77
N THR A 61 6.77 4.27 14.16
CA THR A 61 7.03 4.20 12.71
C THR A 61 7.45 2.82 12.22
N SER A 62 8.01 1.97 13.09
CA SER A 62 8.35 0.57 12.79
C SER A 62 7.14 -0.39 12.81
N ARG A 63 5.97 0.11 13.21
CA ARG A 63 4.72 -0.66 13.32
C ARG A 63 3.60 -0.15 12.43
N THR A 64 3.78 0.99 11.77
CA THR A 64 2.78 1.53 10.84
C THR A 64 3.24 1.34 9.40
N VAL A 65 2.38 0.72 8.60
CA VAL A 65 2.64 0.39 7.20
C VAL A 65 2.47 1.62 6.33
N PHE A 66 3.50 1.93 5.55
CA PHE A 66 3.52 3.00 4.56
C PHE A 66 3.06 2.48 3.19
N ALA A 67 3.61 1.35 2.73
CA ALA A 67 3.27 0.75 1.44
C ALA A 67 3.37 -0.77 1.53
N PHE A 68 2.83 -1.48 0.55
CA PHE A 68 2.97 -2.94 0.50
C PHE A 68 2.98 -3.47 -0.93
N GLN A 69 3.37 -4.73 -1.06
CA GLN A 69 3.27 -5.47 -2.30
C GLN A 69 1.89 -6.15 -2.43
N THR A 70 1.03 -5.59 -3.28
CA THR A 70 -0.34 -6.05 -3.55
C THR A 70 -0.40 -7.47 -4.14
N PRO A 71 -1.58 -8.11 -4.14
CA PRO A 71 -1.86 -9.24 -5.01
C PRO A 71 -1.56 -8.90 -6.48
N VAL A 72 -1.26 -9.91 -7.30
CA VAL A 72 -0.85 -9.72 -8.71
C VAL A 72 -1.99 -9.12 -9.53
N GLU A 73 -3.20 -9.53 -9.22
CA GLU A 73 -4.47 -9.16 -9.84
C GLU A 73 -4.83 -7.70 -9.59
N ALA A 74 -4.24 -7.11 -8.55
CA ALA A 74 -4.41 -5.71 -8.18
C ALA A 74 -3.26 -4.81 -8.66
N ALA A 75 -2.32 -5.33 -9.46
CA ALA A 75 -1.24 -4.52 -10.03
C ALA A 75 -1.81 -3.41 -10.94
N VAL A 76 -1.17 -2.24 -10.92
CA VAL A 76 -1.62 -1.05 -11.67
C VAL A 76 -0.47 -0.51 -12.53
N PRO A 77 -0.75 0.21 -13.63
CA PRO A 77 0.30 0.91 -14.37
C PRO A 77 1.11 1.80 -13.44
N TRP A 78 2.45 1.76 -13.51
CA TRP A 78 3.30 2.42 -12.50
C TRP A 78 3.12 3.95 -12.46
N THR A 79 2.76 4.56 -13.59
CA THR A 79 2.51 6.00 -13.69
C THR A 79 1.12 6.42 -13.22
N LYS A 80 0.19 5.48 -13.02
CA LYS A 80 -1.18 5.77 -12.61
C LYS A 80 -1.22 6.14 -11.13
N PRO A 81 -1.86 7.26 -10.74
CA PRO A 81 -2.19 7.52 -9.34
C PRO A 81 -3.28 6.54 -8.91
N ALA A 82 -2.90 5.50 -8.18
CA ALA A 82 -3.80 4.47 -7.69
C ALA A 82 -3.31 3.94 -6.35
N ASP A 83 -4.27 3.75 -5.45
CA ASP A 83 -4.07 3.16 -4.13
C ASP A 83 -4.89 1.87 -4.00
N PHE A 84 -4.51 1.03 -3.03
CA PHE A 84 -5.21 -0.22 -2.78
C PHE A 84 -6.17 -0.06 -1.60
N VAL A 85 -7.46 -0.18 -1.86
CA VAL A 85 -8.50 -0.12 -0.81
C VAL A 85 -8.55 -1.47 -0.07
N VAL A 86 -8.29 -1.42 1.23
CA VAL A 86 -8.33 -2.56 2.14
C VAL A 86 -9.77 -2.74 2.65
N ASP A 87 -10.32 -3.96 2.59
CA ASP A 87 -11.60 -4.27 3.23
C ASP A 87 -11.45 -4.15 4.75
N PRO A 88 -12.18 -3.24 5.42
CA PRO A 88 -12.10 -3.11 6.87
C PRO A 88 -12.55 -4.37 7.61
N ASN A 89 -13.41 -5.21 7.04
CA ASN A 89 -13.87 -6.43 7.72
C ASN A 89 -12.85 -7.56 7.64
N SER A 90 -12.00 -7.55 6.60
CA SER A 90 -10.97 -8.57 6.35
C SER A 90 -9.67 -7.93 5.87
N PRO A 91 -9.00 -7.11 6.70
CA PRO A 91 -7.80 -6.39 6.28
C PRO A 91 -6.64 -7.34 5.99
N LEU A 92 -6.48 -8.42 6.76
CA LEU A 92 -5.42 -9.39 6.49
C LEU A 92 -5.63 -10.09 5.15
N ASP A 93 -6.85 -10.59 4.89
CA ASP A 93 -7.16 -11.28 3.64
C ASP A 93 -7.00 -10.36 2.43
N SER A 94 -7.40 -9.09 2.56
CA SER A 94 -7.20 -8.06 1.52
C SER A 94 -5.72 -7.90 1.15
N MET A 95 -4.85 -7.84 2.16
CA MET A 95 -3.41 -7.66 1.94
C MET A 95 -2.75 -8.94 1.41
N LEU A 96 -3.16 -10.12 1.89
CA LEU A 96 -2.61 -11.40 1.45
C LEU A 96 -3.06 -11.76 0.04
N GLY A 97 -4.35 -11.61 -0.29
CA GLY A 97 -4.92 -12.06 -1.57
C GLY A 97 -4.65 -13.55 -1.85
N GLY A 98 -4.78 -14.40 -0.83
CA GLY A 98 -4.54 -15.84 -0.94
C GLY A 98 -3.07 -16.29 -0.97
N ARG A 99 -2.12 -15.37 -0.79
CA ARG A 99 -0.69 -15.68 -0.64
C ARG A 99 -0.34 -16.04 0.81
N GLU A 100 0.67 -16.88 1.02
CA GLU A 100 1.19 -17.24 2.35
C GLU A 100 1.74 -16.03 3.14
N ARG A 101 2.14 -14.97 2.42
CA ARG A 101 2.68 -13.74 3.00
C ARG A 101 2.51 -12.52 2.12
N ALA A 102 2.45 -11.35 2.76
CA ALA A 102 2.55 -10.04 2.12
C ALA A 102 3.81 -9.31 2.58
N LEU A 103 4.54 -8.68 1.65
CA LEU A 103 5.64 -7.78 1.97
C LEU A 103 5.09 -6.39 2.27
N VAL A 104 5.40 -5.86 3.45
CA VAL A 104 4.99 -4.53 3.90
C VAL A 104 6.22 -3.67 4.19
N ALA A 105 6.19 -2.42 3.76
CA ALA A 105 7.17 -1.40 4.10
C ALA A 105 6.59 -0.49 5.19
N GLN A 106 7.35 -0.31 6.27
CA GLN A 106 6.97 0.53 7.41
C GLN A 106 7.44 1.98 7.21
N PHE A 107 6.90 2.93 7.98
CA PHE A 107 7.31 4.34 7.94
C PHE A 107 8.78 4.58 8.32
N ASP A 108 9.42 3.66 9.04
CA ASP A 108 10.86 3.73 9.34
C ASP A 108 11.77 3.21 8.21
N GLY A 109 11.17 2.76 7.09
CA GLY A 109 11.87 2.20 5.94
C GLY A 109 12.21 0.71 6.06
N SER A 110 11.88 0.05 7.17
CA SER A 110 12.04 -1.40 7.30
C SER A 110 10.99 -2.14 6.47
N VAL A 111 11.36 -3.34 5.99
CA VAL A 111 10.48 -4.23 5.23
C VAL A 111 10.26 -5.51 6.03
N GLN A 112 9.00 -5.90 6.19
CA GLN A 112 8.61 -7.09 6.95
C GLN A 112 7.71 -7.99 6.11
N ASN A 113 7.69 -9.28 6.46
CA ASN A 113 6.68 -10.21 5.94
C ASN A 113 5.53 -10.29 6.95
N THR A 114 4.31 -10.02 6.48
CA THR A 114 3.11 -10.41 7.18
C THR A 114 2.74 -11.84 6.80
N PRO A 115 2.76 -12.81 7.74
CA PRO A 115 2.37 -14.19 7.46
C PRO A 115 0.85 -14.37 7.48
N GLU A 116 0.37 -15.46 6.87
CA GLU A 116 -1.02 -15.91 6.96
C GLU A 116 -1.50 -16.17 8.40
N SER A 117 -0.58 -16.45 9.33
CA SER A 117 -0.88 -16.69 10.75
C SER A 117 -1.09 -15.40 11.57
N ALA A 118 -0.95 -14.23 10.95
CA ALA A 118 -1.33 -12.96 11.58
C ALA A 118 -2.84 -12.88 11.83
N THR A 119 -3.30 -11.84 12.51
CA THR A 119 -4.73 -11.61 12.76
C THR A 119 -5.22 -10.34 12.09
N ASN A 120 -6.52 -10.27 11.76
CA ASN A 120 -7.15 -9.04 11.27
C ASN A 120 -6.92 -7.85 12.21
N ASP A 121 -6.97 -8.05 13.53
CA ASP A 121 -6.70 -6.99 14.52
C ASP A 121 -5.25 -6.53 14.48
N SER A 122 -4.30 -7.45 14.35
CA SER A 122 -2.89 -7.08 14.20
C SER A 122 -2.67 -6.26 12.92
N MET A 123 -3.25 -6.71 11.81
CA MET A 123 -3.13 -6.01 10.52
C MET A 123 -3.78 -4.63 10.57
N ARG A 124 -4.99 -4.53 11.14
CA ARG A 124 -5.68 -3.25 11.32
C ARG A 124 -4.79 -2.27 12.09
N ARG A 125 -4.21 -2.69 13.23
CA ARG A 125 -3.28 -1.83 14.00
C ARG A 125 -2.06 -1.39 13.18
N ASN A 126 -1.52 -2.28 12.34
CA ASN A 126 -0.42 -1.93 11.45
C ASN A 126 -0.81 -0.90 10.36
N LEU A 127 -2.08 -0.83 9.98
CA LEU A 127 -2.59 0.13 8.98
C LEU A 127 -3.00 1.48 9.60
N THR A 128 -3.14 1.54 10.92
CA THR A 128 -3.47 2.75 11.67
C THR A 128 -2.23 3.40 12.31
N HIS A 129 -2.39 4.62 12.82
CA HIS A 129 -1.30 5.43 13.36
C HIS A 129 -1.33 5.58 14.89
N SER A 130 -2.49 5.32 15.50
CA SER A 130 -2.76 5.58 16.91
C SER A 130 -3.82 4.63 17.51
N ALA A 131 -3.81 3.35 17.12
CA ALA A 131 -4.73 2.33 17.65
C ALA A 131 -4.13 1.51 18.81
N GLY A 132 -2.98 1.93 19.35
CA GLY A 132 -2.47 1.44 20.63
C GLY A 132 -3.35 1.86 21.81
N ASP A 133 -3.51 0.97 22.78
CA ASP A 133 -4.15 1.26 24.08
C ASP A 133 -3.38 2.33 24.88
#